data_AF-A0A965X0U3-F1
#
_entry.id   AF-A0A965X0U3-F1
#
_cell.length_a   1.000
_cell.length_b   1.000
_cell.length_c   1.000
_cell.angle_alpha   90.00
_cell.angle_beta   90.00
_cell.angle_gamma   90.00
#
_symmetry.space_group_name_H-M   'P 1'
#
loop_
_entity.id
_entity.type
_entity.pdbx_description
1 polymer ?
#
loop_
_entity_poly.entity_id
_entity_poly.type
_entity_poly.pdbx_seq_one_letter_code
_entity_poly.pdbx_strand_id
1 'polypeptide(L)'
;IQTMNVVLEQIIPGLTIHFKDLGTQVLENGEEGSRIQLMSHKNNREIPLKYESEGIKKIVSILQLLIVVYNQPSITVAIDQLDSGVFEYLLGELLSIISERGKGQLIFTSHNLRPLETLDRGFIAFTTTNPHKRYVRMTNVKENNNLRDFYFRDIMLGEQDEELYEQTNNAEIALAFREAGEYCGS
;
A
#
# COMPACT_ATOMS: atom_id res chain seq x y z
N ILE A 1 13.78 -2.65 16.47
CA ILE A 1 14.17 -1.36 15.86
C ILE A 1 15.51 -1.43 15.14
N GLN A 2 16.60 -1.87 15.78
CA GLN A 2 17.92 -1.94 15.11
C GLN A 2 17.88 -2.77 13.82
N THR A 3 17.23 -3.94 13.84
CA THR A 3 16.99 -4.77 12.65
C THR A 3 16.15 -4.09 11.58
N MET A 4 15.18 -3.25 11.97
CA MET A 4 14.37 -2.47 11.03
C MET A 4 15.22 -1.41 10.35
N ASN A 5 16.12 -0.73 11.07
CA ASN A 5 16.97 0.32 10.50
C ASN A 5 17.88 -0.20 9.39
N VAL A 6 18.39 -1.43 9.50
CA VAL A 6 19.20 -2.07 8.45
C VAL A 6 18.48 -2.07 7.10
N VAL A 7 17.17 -2.35 7.11
CA VAL A 7 16.36 -2.38 5.89
C VAL A 7 15.83 -0.99 5.56
N LEU A 8 15.40 -0.22 6.55
CA LEU A 8 14.79 1.11 6.36
C LEU A 8 15.73 2.07 5.64
N GLU A 9 17.02 2.07 5.99
CA GLU A 9 18.02 2.92 5.33
C GLU A 9 18.21 2.58 3.84
N GLN A 10 17.96 1.32 3.45
CA GLN A 10 18.03 0.90 2.05
C GLN A 10 16.77 1.27 1.27
N ILE A 11 15.61 1.20 1.92
CA ILE A 11 14.32 1.60 1.32
C ILE A 11 14.23 3.12 1.17
N ILE A 12 14.65 3.85 2.21
CA ILE A 12 14.61 5.31 2.25
C ILE A 12 16.00 5.79 2.69
N PRO A 13 16.85 6.18 1.73
CA PRO A 13 18.22 6.61 2.01
C PRO A 13 18.30 7.67 3.11
N GLY A 14 19.11 7.38 4.13
CA GLY A 14 19.38 8.26 5.26
C GLY A 14 18.27 8.35 6.32
N LEU A 15 17.22 7.52 6.24
CA LEU A 15 16.17 7.45 7.27
C LEU A 15 16.45 6.33 8.28
N THR A 16 16.44 6.69 9.56
CA THR A 16 16.46 5.75 10.68
C THR A 16 15.38 6.06 11.70
N ILE A 17 15.00 5.08 12.52
CA ILE A 17 14.07 5.26 13.63
C ILE A 17 14.70 4.81 14.95
N HIS A 18 14.32 5.47 16.04
CA HIS A 18 14.73 5.09 17.39
C HIS A 18 13.73 5.54 18.44
N PHE A 19 13.78 4.92 19.62
CA PHE A 19 13.01 5.39 20.77
C PHE A 19 13.75 6.51 21.47
N LYS A 20 13.02 7.56 21.82
CA LYS A 20 13.46 8.64 22.69
C LYS A 20 12.66 8.56 23.98
N ASP A 21 13.38 8.45 25.09
CA ASP A 21 12.78 8.54 26.42
C ASP A 21 12.50 10.02 26.74
N LEU A 22 11.24 10.32 27.07
CA LEU A 22 10.78 11.66 27.45
C LEU A 22 10.69 11.83 28.98
N GLY A 23 11.11 10.82 29.75
CA GLY A 23 11.09 10.81 31.20
C GLY A 23 9.91 10.04 31.79
N THR A 24 9.79 10.11 33.12
CA THR A 24 8.72 9.47 33.88
C THR A 24 7.46 10.33 33.92
N GLN A 25 6.31 9.67 33.95
CA GLN A 25 4.99 10.28 34.11
C GLN A 25 4.14 9.44 35.06
N VAL A 26 3.24 10.08 35.81
CA VAL A 26 2.24 9.37 36.62
C VAL A 26 1.11 8.91 35.70
N LEU A 27 0.80 7.62 35.72
CA LEU A 27 -0.27 6.99 34.96
C LEU A 27 -1.64 7.23 35.64
N GLU A 28 -2.73 6.92 34.93
CA GLU A 28 -4.09 7.10 35.45
C GLU A 28 -4.36 6.30 36.73
N ASN A 29 -3.65 5.19 36.93
CA ASN A 29 -3.72 4.36 38.13
C ASN A 29 -2.83 4.87 39.30
N GLY A 30 -2.13 6.00 39.14
CA GLY A 30 -1.25 6.58 40.14
C GLY A 30 0.16 5.97 40.18
N GLU A 31 0.46 4.98 39.33
CA GLU A 31 1.79 4.38 39.23
C GLU A 31 2.73 5.23 38.35
N GLU A 32 4.04 5.12 38.56
CA GLU A 32 5.03 5.72 37.67
C GLU A 32 5.21 4.88 36.40
N GLY A 33 5.10 5.54 35.24
CA GLY A 33 5.38 4.97 33.93
C GLY A 33 6.45 5.77 33.18
N SER A 34 7.12 5.16 32.20
CA SER A 34 8.02 5.87 31.29
C SER A 34 7.28 6.28 30.01
N ARG A 35 7.50 7.52 29.57
CA ARG A 35 6.96 8.03 28.32
C ARG A 35 8.01 7.90 27.22
N ILE A 36 7.82 6.94 26.33
CA ILE A 36 8.66 6.76 25.15
C ILE A 36 8.00 7.35 23.90
N GLN A 37 8.82 7.92 23.01
CA GLN A 37 8.38 8.41 21.71
C GLN A 37 9.23 7.83 20.59
N LEU A 38 8.58 7.35 19.53
CA LEU A 38 9.27 6.90 18.33
C LEU A 38 9.65 8.12 17.49
N MET A 39 10.96 8.27 17.26
CA MET A 39 11.56 9.37 16.52
C MET A 39 12.10 8.85 15.19
N SER A 40 12.01 9.67 14.16
CA SER A 40 12.75 9.50 12.91
C SER A 40 13.94 10.43 12.87
N HIS A 41 15.02 9.98 12.25
CA HIS A 41 16.20 10.78 11.96
C HIS A 41 16.50 10.70 10.47
N LYS A 42 16.48 11.86 9.80
CA LYS A 42 16.76 12.00 8.37
C LYS A 42 17.51 13.30 8.10
N ASN A 43 18.64 13.24 7.39
CA ASN A 43 19.43 14.42 7.01
C ASN A 43 19.78 15.35 8.20
N ASN A 44 20.25 14.78 9.32
CA ASN A 44 20.54 15.52 10.57
C ASN A 44 19.35 16.25 11.19
N ARG A 45 18.11 15.89 10.83
CA ARG A 45 16.91 16.35 11.50
C ARG A 45 16.24 15.19 12.19
N GLU A 46 15.98 15.39 13.48
CA GLU A 46 15.21 14.47 14.29
C GLU A 46 13.79 15.03 14.45
N ILE A 47 12.78 14.25 14.05
CA ILE A 47 11.38 14.62 14.26
C ILE A 47 10.61 13.41 14.81
N PRO A 48 9.55 13.64 15.59
CA PRO A 48 8.64 12.56 15.95
C PRO A 48 8.06 11.85 14.72
N LEU A 49 8.03 10.51 14.72
CA LEU A 49 7.52 9.73 13.58
C LEU A 49 6.08 10.11 13.21
N LYS A 50 5.27 10.57 14.18
CA LYS A 50 3.90 11.04 13.92
C LYS A 50 3.82 12.21 12.93
N TYR A 51 4.90 12.97 12.75
CA TYR A 51 5.00 14.11 11.83
C TYR A 51 5.68 13.75 10.50
N GLU A 52 6.06 12.49 10.30
CA GLU A 52 6.52 12.01 8.99
C GLU A 52 5.35 11.84 8.01
N SER A 53 5.69 11.70 6.72
CA SER A 53 4.68 11.44 5.68
C SER A 53 3.92 10.14 5.93
N GLU A 54 2.67 10.09 5.44
CA GLU A 54 1.86 8.87 5.54
C GLU A 54 2.57 7.65 4.96
N GLY A 55 3.28 7.81 3.83
CA GLY A 55 4.07 6.75 3.23
C GLY A 55 5.19 6.23 4.13
N ILE A 56 5.92 7.12 4.81
CA ILE A 56 6.97 6.72 5.75
C ILE A 56 6.36 5.99 6.95
N LYS A 57 5.28 6.52 7.52
CA LYS A 57 4.56 5.88 8.62
C LYS A 57 4.04 4.49 8.23
N LYS A 58 3.48 4.35 7.02
CA LYS A 58 3.01 3.08 6.47
C LYS A 58 4.17 2.10 6.30
N ILE A 59 5.26 2.49 5.63
CA ILE A 59 6.46 1.64 5.45
C ILE A 59 6.97 1.17 6.81
N VAL A 60 7.19 2.07 7.77
CA VAL A 60 7.68 1.72 9.10
C VAL A 60 6.73 0.74 9.81
N SER A 61 5.41 0.93 9.68
CA SER A 61 4.41 0.06 10.31
C SER A 61 4.41 -1.37 9.77
N ILE A 62 4.69 -1.57 8.48
CA ILE A 62 4.69 -2.89 7.82
C ILE A 62 6.07 -3.52 7.71
N LEU A 63 7.14 -2.74 7.89
CA LEU A 63 8.51 -3.17 7.58
C LEU A 63 8.90 -4.46 8.31
N GLN A 64 8.55 -4.58 9.59
CA GLN A 64 8.83 -5.78 10.37
C GLN A 64 8.11 -7.00 9.78
N LEU A 65 6.88 -6.85 9.29
CA LEU A 65 6.12 -7.94 8.66
C LEU A 65 6.79 -8.37 7.35
N LEU A 66 7.21 -7.41 6.52
CA LEU A 66 7.92 -7.69 5.26
C LEU A 66 9.24 -8.42 5.51
N ILE A 67 10.00 -8.03 6.55
CA ILE A 67 11.23 -8.71 6.95
C ILE A 67 10.97 -10.17 7.34
N VAL A 68 9.89 -10.42 8.09
CA VAL A 68 9.55 -11.78 8.53
C VAL A 68 9.11 -12.63 7.34
N VAL A 69 8.23 -12.12 6.47
CA VAL A 69 7.81 -12.79 5.23
C VAL A 69 9.00 -13.13 4.36
N TYR A 70 9.94 -12.21 4.21
CA TYR A 70 11.12 -12.44 3.38
C TYR A 70 11.96 -13.63 3.88
N ASN A 71 12.03 -13.83 5.20
CA ASN A 71 12.98 -14.76 5.81
C ASN A 71 12.38 -16.08 6.33
N GLN A 72 11.06 -16.19 6.50
CA GLN A 72 10.42 -17.33 7.15
C GLN A 72 9.38 -18.02 6.25
N PRO A 73 9.60 -19.29 5.83
CA PRO A 73 8.67 -20.02 4.97
C PRO A 73 7.30 -20.30 5.59
N SER A 74 7.22 -20.43 6.91
CA SER A 74 6.00 -20.81 7.63
C SER A 74 5.08 -19.64 7.95
N ILE A 75 5.36 -18.45 7.42
CA ILE A 75 4.61 -17.23 7.71
C ILE A 75 3.79 -16.81 6.50
N THR A 76 2.52 -16.52 6.75
CA THR A 76 1.64 -15.79 5.84
C THR A 76 1.26 -14.47 6.49
N VAL A 77 1.40 -13.37 5.73
CA VAL A 77 0.98 -12.03 6.14
C VAL A 77 -0.09 -11.55 5.16
N ALA A 78 -1.19 -11.04 5.70
CA ALA A 78 -2.26 -10.41 4.94
C ALA A 78 -2.35 -8.92 5.32
N ILE A 79 -2.23 -8.01 4.35
CA ILE A 79 -2.27 -6.56 4.57
C ILE A 79 -3.34 -5.93 3.68
N ASP A 80 -4.32 -5.29 4.30
CA ASP A 80 -5.29 -4.47 3.59
C ASP A 80 -4.70 -3.08 3.25
N GLN A 81 -4.98 -2.61 2.04
CA GLN A 81 -4.52 -1.33 1.47
C GLN A 81 -3.03 -1.09 1.73
N LEU A 82 -2.20 -1.98 1.17
CA LEU A 82 -0.75 -1.92 1.35
C LEU A 82 -0.14 -0.62 0.81
N ASP A 83 -0.72 -0.11 -0.26
CA ASP A 83 -0.27 1.04 -1.06
C ASP A 83 -0.65 2.41 -0.51
N SER A 84 -1.48 2.47 0.52
CA SER A 84 -1.96 3.75 1.09
C SER A 84 -0.81 4.68 1.48
N GLY A 85 -0.67 5.80 0.76
CA GLY A 85 0.33 6.84 1.00
C GLY A 85 1.77 6.49 0.60
N VAL A 86 2.02 5.26 0.12
CA VAL A 86 3.35 4.80 -0.30
C VAL A 86 3.61 5.19 -1.75
N PHE A 87 4.83 5.62 -2.05
CA PHE A 87 5.22 5.93 -3.42
C PHE A 87 5.15 4.67 -4.30
N GLU A 88 4.41 4.76 -5.40
CA GLU A 88 4.05 3.60 -6.23
C GLU A 88 5.26 2.82 -6.76
N TYR A 89 6.27 3.52 -7.25
CA TYR A 89 7.46 2.89 -7.80
C TYR A 89 8.17 2.07 -6.73
N LEU A 90 8.38 2.66 -5.54
CA LEU A 90 9.02 2.00 -4.41
C LEU A 90 8.24 0.75 -3.98
N LEU A 91 6.91 0.85 -3.92
CA LEU A 91 6.05 -0.29 -3.61
C LEU A 91 6.26 -1.42 -4.63
N GLY A 92 6.28 -1.09 -5.92
CA GLY A 92 6.53 -2.05 -7.00
C GLY A 92 7.86 -2.79 -6.85
N GLU A 93 8.94 -2.05 -6.55
CA GLU A 93 10.28 -2.64 -6.33
C GLU A 93 10.30 -3.57 -5.11
N LEU A 94 9.69 -3.16 -3.99
CA LEU A 94 9.62 -3.99 -2.79
C LEU A 94 8.83 -5.28 -3.03
N LEU A 95 7.70 -5.17 -3.73
CA LEU A 95 6.87 -6.32 -4.08
C LEU A 95 7.61 -7.28 -5.02
N SER A 96 8.35 -6.76 -5.99
CA SER A 96 9.19 -7.57 -6.89
C SER A 96 10.25 -8.37 -6.10
N ILE A 97 10.98 -7.70 -5.21
CA ILE A 97 12.00 -8.34 -4.36
C ILE A 97 11.39 -9.46 -3.50
N ILE A 98 10.22 -9.22 -2.90
CA ILE A 98 9.53 -10.22 -2.08
C ILE A 98 9.01 -11.36 -2.95
N SER A 99 8.46 -11.08 -4.14
CA SER A 99 7.94 -12.09 -5.04
C SER A 99 9.04 -13.02 -5.56
N GLU A 100 10.24 -12.51 -5.82
CA GLU A 100 11.34 -13.31 -6.37
C GLU A 100 12.07 -14.14 -5.31
N ARG A 101 12.25 -13.58 -4.10
CA ARG A 101 13.18 -14.15 -3.09
C ARG A 101 12.56 -14.35 -1.71
N GLY A 102 11.35 -13.87 -1.48
CA GLY A 102 10.64 -14.06 -0.24
C GLY A 102 10.32 -15.53 0.01
N LYS A 103 10.50 -15.97 1.25
CA LYS A 103 10.25 -17.37 1.64
C LYS A 103 8.82 -17.63 2.07
N GLY A 104 8.20 -16.68 2.75
CA GLY A 104 6.81 -16.74 3.22
C GLY A 104 5.82 -16.22 2.18
N GLN A 105 4.56 -16.13 2.57
CA GLN A 105 3.48 -15.67 1.71
C GLN A 105 3.02 -14.26 2.10
N LEU A 106 2.91 -13.37 1.11
CA LEU A 106 2.30 -12.05 1.26
C LEU A 106 1.00 -11.98 0.46
N ILE A 107 -0.10 -11.68 1.14
CA ILE A 107 -1.40 -11.39 0.52
C ILE A 107 -1.71 -9.92 0.82
N PHE A 108 -2.14 -9.17 -0.18
CA PHE A 108 -2.49 -7.77 0.03
C PHE A 108 -3.57 -7.29 -0.92
N THR A 109 -4.22 -6.20 -0.55
CA THR A 109 -5.08 -5.41 -1.45
C THR A 109 -4.37 -4.11 -1.80
N SER A 110 -4.64 -3.61 -3.01
CA SER A 110 -4.07 -2.37 -3.52
C SER A 110 -5.00 -1.78 -4.58
N HIS A 111 -5.07 -0.45 -4.61
CA HIS A 111 -5.68 0.34 -5.68
C HIS A 111 -4.65 0.81 -6.71
N ASN A 112 -3.36 0.70 -6.39
CA ASN A 112 -2.25 1.01 -7.25
C ASN A 112 -2.11 -0.04 -8.38
N LEU A 113 -1.80 0.42 -9.59
CA LEU A 113 -1.64 -0.44 -10.77
C LEU A 113 -0.20 -0.90 -10.98
N ARG A 114 0.78 -0.33 -10.27
CA ARG A 114 2.19 -0.73 -10.34
C ARG A 114 2.42 -2.22 -10.09
N PRO A 115 1.73 -2.90 -9.14
CA PRO A 115 1.83 -4.34 -8.97
C PRO A 115 1.47 -5.14 -10.24
N LEU A 116 0.61 -4.60 -11.12
CA LEU A 116 0.27 -5.26 -12.40
C LEU A 116 1.44 -5.29 -13.39
N GLU A 117 2.42 -4.41 -13.20
CA GLU A 117 3.62 -4.32 -14.05
C GLU A 117 4.80 -5.08 -13.46
N THR A 118 4.84 -5.28 -12.14
CA THR A 118 6.00 -5.85 -11.44
C THR A 118 5.79 -7.29 -10.97
N LEU A 119 4.55 -7.75 -10.79
CA LEU A 119 4.26 -9.10 -10.32
C LEU A 119 3.81 -10.01 -11.46
N ASP A 120 4.09 -11.32 -11.30
CA ASP A 120 3.54 -12.32 -12.21
C ASP A 120 2.00 -12.34 -12.12
N ARG A 121 1.36 -12.35 -13.29
CA ARG A 121 -0.10 -12.38 -13.44
C ARG A 121 -0.78 -13.53 -12.68
N GLY A 122 -0.09 -14.65 -12.46
CA GLY A 122 -0.58 -15.79 -11.69
C GLY A 122 -0.78 -15.50 -10.21
N PHE A 123 -0.21 -14.41 -9.69
CA PHE A 123 -0.39 -13.93 -8.32
C PHE A 123 -1.43 -12.83 -8.18
N ILE A 124 -2.01 -12.36 -9.28
CA ILE A 124 -2.94 -11.23 -9.30
C ILE A 124 -4.38 -11.72 -9.40
N ALA A 125 -5.26 -11.12 -8.61
CA ALA A 125 -6.70 -11.25 -8.72
C ALA A 125 -7.34 -9.87 -8.66
N PHE A 126 -8.44 -9.69 -9.40
CA PHE A 126 -9.19 -8.44 -9.48
C PHE A 126 -10.50 -8.58 -8.72
N THR A 127 -10.92 -7.49 -8.07
CA THR A 127 -12.25 -7.39 -7.47
C THR A 127 -13.29 -7.01 -8.52
N THR A 128 -14.51 -7.49 -8.38
CA THR A 128 -15.63 -7.22 -9.29
C THR A 128 -16.75 -6.45 -8.60
N THR A 129 -17.69 -5.90 -9.39
CA THR A 129 -18.95 -5.33 -8.88
C THR A 129 -19.95 -6.41 -8.46
N ASN A 130 -19.81 -7.63 -8.98
CA ASN A 130 -20.68 -8.77 -8.65
C ASN A 130 -20.47 -9.29 -7.20
N PRO A 131 -21.46 -9.19 -6.31
CA PRO A 131 -21.32 -9.64 -4.91
C PRO A 131 -21.19 -11.16 -4.76
N HIS A 132 -21.64 -11.94 -5.76
CA HIS A 132 -21.56 -13.41 -5.75
C HIS A 132 -20.26 -13.94 -6.36
N LYS A 133 -19.51 -13.12 -7.11
CA LYS A 133 -18.24 -13.50 -7.75
C LYS A 133 -17.16 -12.43 -7.57
N ARG A 134 -16.90 -12.07 -6.31
CA ARG A 134 -16.07 -10.91 -5.92
C ARG A 134 -14.61 -10.92 -6.38
N TYR A 135 -14.08 -12.05 -6.83
CA TYR A 135 -12.69 -12.16 -7.26
C TYR A 135 -12.58 -12.94 -8.57
N VAL A 136 -11.87 -12.36 -9.53
CA VAL A 136 -11.60 -12.98 -10.83
C VAL A 136 -10.13 -12.87 -11.21
N ARG A 137 -9.72 -13.74 -12.12
CA ARG A 137 -8.44 -13.64 -12.81
C ARG A 137 -8.73 -13.43 -14.29
N MET A 138 -7.99 -12.52 -14.91
CA MET A 138 -8.17 -12.25 -16.33
C MET A 138 -7.82 -13.48 -17.16
N THR A 139 -8.68 -13.77 -18.13
CA THR A 139 -8.49 -14.86 -19.08
C THR A 139 -8.00 -14.32 -20.42
N ASN A 140 -7.37 -15.18 -21.24
CA ASN A 140 -6.92 -14.85 -22.60
C ASN A 140 -5.90 -13.68 -22.71
N VAL A 141 -5.17 -13.38 -21.64
CA VAL A 141 -4.06 -12.41 -21.68
C VAL A 141 -2.87 -13.05 -22.43
N LYS A 142 -2.51 -12.51 -23.59
CA LYS A 142 -1.31 -12.93 -24.34
C LYS A 142 -0.05 -12.66 -23.53
N GLU A 143 0.99 -13.49 -23.67
CA GLU A 143 2.25 -13.34 -22.90
C GLU A 143 2.94 -11.98 -23.06
N ASN A 144 2.79 -11.35 -24.23
CA ASN A 144 3.39 -10.04 -24.51
C ASN A 144 2.49 -8.84 -24.12
N ASN A 145 1.30 -9.06 -23.55
CA ASN A 145 0.41 -7.97 -23.19
C ASN A 145 0.75 -7.44 -21.79
N ASN A 146 0.91 -6.11 -21.69
CA ASN A 146 0.96 -5.42 -20.41
C ASN A 146 -0.40 -5.61 -19.70
N LEU A 147 -0.37 -6.20 -18.50
CA LEU A 147 -1.57 -6.49 -17.71
C LEU A 147 -2.31 -5.22 -17.32
N ARG A 148 -1.59 -4.10 -17.10
CA ARG A 148 -2.18 -2.79 -16.82
C ARG A 148 -2.99 -2.27 -18.02
N ASP A 149 -2.45 -2.38 -19.24
CA ASP A 149 -3.15 -1.94 -20.45
C ASP A 149 -4.37 -2.83 -20.73
N PHE A 150 -4.25 -4.13 -20.46
CA PHE A 150 -5.36 -5.07 -20.54
C PHE A 150 -6.47 -4.69 -19.54
N TYR A 151 -6.12 -4.36 -18.30
CA TYR A 151 -7.07 -3.93 -17.27
C TYR A 151 -7.85 -2.68 -17.69
N PHE A 152 -7.18 -1.66 -18.22
CA PHE A 152 -7.89 -0.47 -18.70
C PHE A 152 -8.79 -0.75 -19.90
N ARG A 153 -8.34 -1.60 -20.84
CA ARG A 153 -9.17 -1.96 -21.99
C ARG A 153 -10.42 -2.70 -21.55
N ASP A 154 -10.30 -3.60 -20.57
CA ASP A 154 -11.44 -4.34 -20.03
C ASP A 154 -12.47 -3.42 -19.36
N ILE A 155 -12.03 -2.44 -18.56
CA ILE A 155 -12.93 -1.43 -17.97
C ILE A 155 -13.72 -0.66 -19.04
N MET A 156 -13.08 -0.34 -20.16
CA MET A 156 -13.67 0.47 -21.22
C MET A 156 -14.60 -0.32 -22.14
N LEU A 157 -14.24 -1.58 -22.45
CA LEU A 157 -14.91 -2.38 -23.47
C LEU A 157 -15.77 -3.52 -22.92
N GLY A 158 -15.57 -3.93 -21.66
CA GLY A 158 -16.24 -5.09 -21.06
C GLY A 158 -15.87 -6.39 -21.76
N GLU A 159 -14.57 -6.71 -21.84
CA GLU A 159 -14.10 -7.91 -22.56
C GLU A 159 -14.21 -9.19 -21.71
N GLN A 160 -14.27 -9.08 -20.38
CA GLN A 160 -14.42 -10.19 -19.45
C GLN A 160 -15.89 -10.45 -19.05
N ASP A 161 -16.16 -11.66 -18.56
CA ASP A 161 -17.50 -12.07 -18.10
C ASP A 161 -18.01 -11.29 -16.87
N GLU A 162 -17.10 -10.74 -16.06
CA GLU A 162 -17.44 -9.97 -14.87
C GLU A 162 -16.98 -8.53 -15.01
N GLU A 163 -17.84 -7.59 -14.62
CA GLU A 163 -17.51 -6.17 -14.58
C GLU A 163 -16.57 -5.87 -13.41
N LEU A 164 -15.40 -5.34 -13.73
CA LEU A 164 -14.41 -4.88 -12.73
C LEU A 164 -14.76 -3.50 -12.17
N TYR A 165 -15.52 -2.70 -12.92
CA TYR A 165 -15.86 -1.33 -12.60
C TYR A 165 -17.26 -0.99 -13.11
N GLU A 166 -18.06 -0.35 -12.24
CA GLU A 166 -19.34 0.22 -12.64
C GLU A 166 -19.07 1.51 -13.43
N GLN A 167 -19.39 1.50 -14.72
CA GLN A 167 -19.06 2.61 -15.61
C GLN A 167 -19.71 3.91 -15.15
N THR A 168 -18.92 4.98 -15.17
CA THR A 168 -19.41 6.34 -14.92
C THR A 168 -19.45 7.14 -16.22
N ASN A 169 -20.44 8.01 -16.34
CA ASN A 169 -20.60 8.86 -17.51
C ASN A 169 -19.95 10.22 -17.27
N ASN A 170 -18.84 10.48 -17.96
CA ASN A 170 -18.10 11.74 -17.85
C ASN A 170 -18.96 12.98 -18.18
N ALA A 171 -19.94 12.86 -19.07
CA ALA A 171 -20.84 13.98 -19.41
C ALA A 171 -21.82 14.29 -18.28
N GLU A 172 -22.36 13.26 -17.61
CA GLU A 172 -23.22 13.43 -16.44
C GLU A 172 -22.44 14.00 -15.26
N ILE A 173 -21.20 13.54 -15.04
CA ILE A 173 -20.31 14.12 -14.03
C ILE A 173 -20.06 15.61 -14.31
N ALA A 174 -19.75 15.97 -15.56
CA ALA A 174 -19.52 17.36 -15.95
C ALA A 174 -20.77 18.24 -15.78
N LEU A 175 -21.95 17.72 -16.11
CA LEU A 175 -23.23 18.39 -15.88
C LEU A 175 -23.47 18.63 -14.38
N ALA A 176 -23.29 17.59 -13.55
CA ALA A 176 -23.47 17.69 -12.10
C ALA A 176 -22.52 18.71 -11.46
N PHE A 177 -21.25 18.79 -11.90
CA PHE A 177 -20.33 19.84 -11.44
C PHE A 177 -20.82 21.24 -11.76
N ARG A 178 -21.36 21.44 -12.97
CA ARG A 178 -21.90 22.73 -13.40
C ARG A 178 -23.12 23.11 -12.56
N GLU A 179 -24.07 22.20 -12.40
CA GLU A 179 -25.28 22.42 -11.59
C GLU A 179 -24.92 22.75 -10.14
N ALA A 180 -23.99 22.02 -9.52
CA ALA A 180 -23.54 22.30 -8.16
C ALA A 180 -22.96 23.72 -7.99
N GLY A 181 -22.24 24.22 -9.01
CA GLY A 181 -21.72 25.59 -9.03
C GLY A 181 -22.81 26.67 -9.02
N GLU A 182 -23.94 26.43 -9.68
CA GLU A 182 -25.09 27.35 -9.67
C GLU A 182 -25.75 27.41 -8.28
N TYR A 183 -25.80 26.29 -7.54
CA TYR A 183 -26.29 26.26 -6.16
C TYR A 183 -25.35 26.93 -5.14
N CYS A 184 -24.03 26.85 -5.32
CA CYS A 184 -23.05 27.47 -4.42
C CYS A 184 -22.87 28.99 -4.64
N GLY A 185 -23.34 29.51 -5.78
CA GLY A 185 -23.29 30.95 -6.10
C GLY A 185 -24.50 31.76 -5.63
N SER A 186 -25.42 31.15 -4.86
CA SER A 186 -26.65 31.76 -4.31
C SER A 186 -26.49 32.18 -2.85
#